data_AF-A0A4R5KS41-F1
#
_entry.id   AF-A0A4R5KS41-F1
#
_cell.length_a   1.000
_cell.length_b   1.000
_cell.length_c   1.000
_cell.angle_alpha   90.00
_cell.angle_beta   90.00
_cell.angle_gamma   90.00
#
_symmetry.space_group_name_H-M   'P 1'
#
loop_
_entity.id
_entity.type
_entity.pdbx_description
1 polymer ?
#
loop_
_entity_poly.entity_id
_entity_poly.type
_entity_poly.pdbx_seq_one_letter_code
_entity_poly.pdbx_strand_id
1 'polypeptide(L)'
;MREYKGARPRPPSLTYGAMQIRPYTVDWKYGVHTERLDQSGNFPSPFGVSGRAPSQITLSDSLAPEYLQISIFDGPLAGIDPLSAPDRTFICTPTDHSVCTTSAENNTVMVRLPSDALPGSGNVVLSVSAEYLAEPELHAERFVNTVSWVLALDITQEAQMKECD
;
A
#
# COMPACT_ATOMS: atom_id res chain seq x y z
N MET A 1 23.59 -18.07 -13.65
CA MET A 1 22.72 -16.90 -13.89
C MET A 1 21.39 -17.41 -14.41
N ARG A 2 20.31 -17.32 -13.63
CA ARG A 2 18.97 -17.55 -14.18
C ARG A 2 18.60 -16.27 -14.94
N GLU A 3 18.49 -16.36 -16.26
CA GLU A 3 17.78 -15.35 -17.03
C GLU A 3 16.34 -15.31 -16.51
N TYR A 4 15.97 -14.24 -15.82
CA TYR A 4 14.57 -13.92 -15.57
C TYR A 4 13.91 -13.62 -16.92
N LYS A 5 13.41 -14.66 -17.61
CA LYS A 5 12.49 -14.52 -18.75
C LYS A 5 11.06 -14.23 -18.27
N GLY A 6 10.93 -13.38 -17.26
CA GLY A 6 9.67 -12.86 -16.74
C GLY A 6 9.42 -11.46 -17.28
N ALA A 7 8.16 -11.01 -17.27
CA ALA A 7 7.78 -9.66 -17.66
C ALA A 7 8.71 -8.59 -17.03
N ARG A 8 8.99 -7.51 -17.77
CA ARG A 8 9.80 -6.38 -17.30
C ARG A 8 9.30 -5.95 -15.90
N PRO A 9 10.15 -5.91 -14.86
CA PRO A 9 9.79 -5.41 -13.54
C PRO A 9 9.26 -3.98 -13.66
N ARG A 10 8.01 -3.81 -13.31
CA ARG A 10 7.33 -2.51 -13.25
C ARG A 10 7.01 -2.22 -11.79
N PRO A 11 6.78 -0.95 -11.42
CA PRO A 11 6.20 -0.66 -10.13
C PRO A 11 4.93 -1.51 -9.93
N PRO A 12 4.75 -2.13 -8.75
CA PRO A 12 3.53 -2.85 -8.43
C PRO A 12 2.32 -1.93 -8.57
N SER A 13 1.14 -2.53 -8.75
CA SER A 13 -0.10 -1.81 -8.50
C SER A 13 -0.70 -2.23 -7.17
N LEU A 14 -1.30 -1.29 -6.45
CA LEU A 14 -1.98 -1.56 -5.20
C LEU A 14 -3.49 -1.61 -5.44
N THR A 15 -4.14 -2.63 -4.89
CA THR A 15 -5.60 -2.67 -4.76
C THR A 15 -6.01 -2.70 -3.30
N TYR A 16 -7.06 -1.94 -2.99
CA TYR A 16 -7.72 -1.90 -1.69
C TYR A 16 -9.18 -2.28 -1.87
N GLY A 17 -9.57 -3.47 -1.39
CA GLY A 17 -10.82 -4.10 -1.81
C GLY A 17 -10.85 -4.33 -3.34
N ALA A 18 -11.87 -3.80 -4.02
CA ALA A 18 -12.01 -3.88 -5.47
C ALA A 18 -11.37 -2.68 -6.22
N MET A 19 -10.82 -1.70 -5.50
CA MET A 19 -10.34 -0.46 -6.10
C MET A 19 -8.83 -0.49 -6.32
N GLN A 20 -8.41 -0.11 -7.53
CA GLN A 20 -6.99 0.13 -7.83
C GLN A 20 -6.59 1.54 -7.38
N ILE A 21 -5.50 1.62 -6.63
CA ILE A 21 -4.97 2.86 -6.07
C ILE A 21 -3.77 3.30 -6.90
N ARG A 22 -3.80 4.56 -7.31
CA ARG A 22 -2.67 5.15 -8.04
C ARG A 22 -1.50 5.40 -7.08
N PRO A 23 -0.26 5.12 -7.51
CA PRO A 23 0.92 5.49 -6.73
C PRO A 23 0.95 6.99 -6.46
N TYR A 24 1.30 7.35 -5.23
CA TYR A 24 1.55 8.72 -4.81
C TYR A 24 2.99 9.13 -5.13
N THR A 25 3.95 8.25 -4.84
CA THR A 25 5.33 8.38 -5.32
C THR A 25 5.84 7.08 -5.94
N VAL A 26 6.69 7.21 -6.94
CA VAL A 26 7.42 6.12 -7.58
C VAL A 26 8.83 6.62 -7.85
N ASP A 27 9.82 5.85 -7.45
CA ASP A 27 11.16 6.01 -7.98
C ASP A 27 11.68 4.60 -8.30
N TRP A 28 11.62 4.24 -9.59
CA TRP A 28 11.82 2.88 -10.07
C TRP A 28 12.81 2.86 -11.23
N LYS A 29 13.80 1.97 -11.17
CA LYS A 29 14.80 1.78 -12.22
C LYS A 29 14.90 0.30 -12.58
N TYR A 30 14.95 0.02 -13.88
CA TYR A 30 15.14 -1.31 -14.45
C TYR A 30 15.90 -1.21 -15.78
N GLY A 31 17.09 -1.79 -15.87
CA GLY A 31 18.02 -1.56 -16.98
C GLY A 31 18.21 -0.07 -17.29
N VAL A 32 17.89 0.33 -18.53
CA VAL A 32 17.98 1.73 -19.00
C VAL A 32 16.73 2.57 -18.70
N HIS A 33 15.67 1.95 -18.18
CA HIS A 33 14.41 2.63 -17.90
C HIS A 33 14.40 3.18 -16.47
N THR A 34 13.96 4.42 -16.35
CA THR A 34 13.70 5.07 -15.06
C THR A 34 12.29 5.64 -15.09
N GLU A 35 11.50 5.28 -14.09
CA GLU A 35 10.17 5.84 -13.83
C GLU A 35 10.24 6.62 -12.53
N ARG A 36 9.90 7.91 -12.61
CA ARG A 36 9.82 8.80 -11.46
C ARG A 36 8.47 9.48 -11.46
N LEU A 37 7.76 9.33 -10.36
CA LEU A 37 6.53 10.02 -10.07
C LEU A 37 6.65 10.62 -8.68
N ASP A 38 6.36 11.91 -8.58
CA ASP A 38 6.20 12.57 -7.30
C ASP A 38 4.93 13.41 -7.36
N GLN A 39 3.91 12.99 -6.61
CA GLN A 39 2.67 13.74 -6.46
C GLN A 39 2.65 14.56 -5.16
N SER A 40 3.82 14.85 -4.59
CA SER A 40 3.95 15.74 -3.43
C SER A 40 3.12 17.02 -3.60
N GLY A 41 2.15 17.20 -2.71
CA GLY A 41 1.22 18.35 -2.70
C GLY A 41 -0.10 18.13 -3.45
N ASN A 42 -0.27 17.04 -4.19
CA ASN A 42 -1.52 16.64 -4.82
C ASN A 42 -2.07 15.38 -4.17
N PHE A 43 -2.63 15.54 -2.98
CA PHE A 43 -3.21 14.41 -2.27
C PHE A 43 -4.50 13.92 -2.92
N PRO A 44 -4.76 12.61 -2.90
CA PRO A 44 -5.99 12.04 -3.45
C PRO A 44 -7.20 12.52 -2.65
N SER A 45 -8.30 12.78 -3.35
CA SER A 45 -9.59 13.05 -2.71
C SER A 45 -10.00 11.85 -1.83
N PRO A 46 -10.62 12.09 -0.66
CA PRO A 46 -11.17 11.02 0.15
C PRO A 46 -12.16 10.18 -0.64
N PHE A 47 -12.09 8.87 -0.49
CA PHE A 47 -13.10 7.97 -1.02
C PHE A 47 -13.92 7.38 0.12
N GLY A 48 -15.25 7.41 -0.05
CA GLY A 48 -16.18 6.84 0.90
C GLY A 48 -16.11 5.31 0.86
N VAL A 49 -15.99 4.71 2.04
CA VAL A 49 -16.12 3.28 2.26
C VAL A 49 -17.34 3.06 3.13
N SER A 50 -18.42 2.57 2.52
CA SER A 50 -19.64 2.21 3.24
C SER A 50 -19.50 0.85 3.91
N GLY A 51 -19.84 0.76 5.19
CA GLY A 51 -19.76 -0.48 5.96
C GLY A 51 -18.36 -0.74 6.50
N ARG A 52 -17.94 -2.02 6.50
CA ARG A 52 -16.63 -2.39 7.03
C ARG A 52 -15.54 -2.13 6.00
N ALA A 53 -14.58 -1.28 6.36
CA ALA A 53 -13.43 -1.03 5.50
C ALA A 53 -12.67 -2.33 5.17
N PRO A 54 -12.25 -2.54 3.91
CA PRO A 54 -11.47 -3.72 3.54
C PRO A 54 -10.27 -3.89 4.46
N SER A 55 -10.14 -5.06 5.09
CA SER A 55 -8.96 -5.39 5.88
C SER A 55 -7.82 -5.95 5.01
N GLN A 56 -7.97 -5.96 3.69
CA GLN A 56 -7.01 -6.53 2.76
C GLN A 56 -6.51 -5.50 1.75
N ILE A 57 -5.19 -5.44 1.64
CA ILE A 57 -4.46 -4.75 0.57
C ILE A 57 -3.80 -5.82 -0.29
N THR A 58 -3.80 -5.63 -1.61
CA THR A 58 -3.10 -6.53 -2.53
C THR A 58 -2.13 -5.73 -3.39
N LEU A 59 -0.89 -6.18 -3.48
CA LEU A 59 0.09 -5.66 -4.43
C LEU A 59 0.21 -6.66 -5.59
N SER A 60 0.00 -6.19 -6.81
CA SER A 60 0.20 -6.99 -8.03
C SER A 60 1.68 -6.96 -8.42
N ASP A 61 2.46 -7.97 -8.02
CA ASP A 61 3.76 -8.25 -8.65
C ASP A 61 4.32 -9.63 -8.28
N SER A 62 5.15 -10.15 -9.18
CA SER A 62 5.94 -11.38 -9.07
C SER A 62 7.08 -11.33 -8.06
N LEU A 63 7.34 -10.17 -7.46
CA LEU A 63 8.38 -9.97 -6.47
C LEU A 63 7.76 -9.50 -5.15
N ALA A 64 8.11 -10.19 -4.08
CA ALA A 64 7.82 -9.70 -2.74
C ALA A 64 8.70 -8.48 -2.43
N PRO A 65 8.16 -7.42 -1.79
CA PRO A 65 8.98 -6.32 -1.32
C PRO A 65 9.95 -6.81 -0.24
N GLU A 66 11.14 -6.23 -0.21
CA GLU A 66 12.11 -6.43 0.88
C GLU A 66 11.60 -5.79 2.18
N TYR A 67 10.89 -4.66 2.02
CA TYR A 67 10.29 -3.91 3.10
C TYR A 67 8.93 -3.36 2.66
N LEU A 68 7.92 -3.54 3.50
CA LEU A 68 6.60 -2.95 3.28
C LEU A 68 6.07 -2.38 4.59
N GLN A 69 5.80 -1.10 4.61
CA GLN A 69 5.23 -0.40 5.76
C GLN A 69 3.82 0.07 5.42
N ILE A 70 2.92 -0.12 6.38
CA ILE A 70 1.58 0.44 6.37
C ILE A 70 1.45 1.36 7.57
N SER A 71 1.09 2.61 7.33
CA SER A 71 0.87 3.62 8.36
C SER A 71 -0.57 4.11 8.29
N ILE A 72 -1.21 4.20 9.45
CA ILE A 72 -2.60 4.63 9.59
C ILE A 72 -2.61 5.87 10.48
N PHE A 73 -3.26 6.90 9.98
CA PHE A 73 -3.52 8.15 10.68
C PHE A 73 -5.03 8.30 10.87
N ASP A 74 -5.45 8.56 12.09
CA ASP A 74 -6.84 8.80 12.44
C ASP A 74 -7.17 10.27 12.16
N GLY A 75 -8.28 10.49 11.44
CA GLY A 75 -8.74 11.82 11.07
C GLY A 75 -8.69 12.10 9.56
N PRO A 76 -9.23 13.26 9.15
CA PRO A 76 -9.24 13.66 7.75
C PRO A 76 -7.84 14.06 7.29
N LEU A 77 -7.55 13.81 6.01
CA LEU A 77 -6.29 14.16 5.36
C LEU A 77 -5.83 15.60 5.60
N ALA A 78 -6.76 16.57 5.59
CA ALA A 78 -6.44 17.98 5.81
C ALA A 78 -5.97 18.32 7.24
N GLY A 79 -6.23 17.42 8.22
CA GLY A 79 -5.86 17.59 9.61
C GLY A 79 -4.60 16.83 10.03
N ILE A 80 -4.00 16.04 9.12
CA ILE A 80 -2.81 15.25 9.42
C ILE A 80 -1.58 16.13 9.30
N ASP A 81 -0.75 16.14 10.35
CA ASP A 81 0.61 16.65 10.29
C ASP A 81 1.49 15.58 9.61
N PRO A 82 2.07 15.85 8.41
CA PRO A 82 2.91 14.87 7.73
C PRO A 82 4.20 14.54 8.49
N LEU A 83 4.57 15.34 9.51
CA LEU A 83 5.73 15.10 10.37
C LEU A 83 5.38 14.35 11.65
N SER A 84 4.10 14.17 11.97
CA SER A 84 3.70 13.43 13.16
C SER A 84 3.87 11.92 12.96
N ALA A 85 4.06 11.20 14.06
CA ALA A 85 4.00 9.75 14.02
C ALA A 85 2.59 9.27 13.62
N PRO A 86 2.47 8.16 12.87
CA PRO A 86 1.17 7.53 12.62
C PRO A 86 0.56 6.97 13.91
N ASP A 87 -0.77 6.97 14.02
CA ASP A 87 -1.50 6.36 15.14
C ASP A 87 -1.24 4.85 15.21
N ARG A 88 -1.12 4.20 14.05
CA ARG A 88 -0.76 2.78 13.92
C ARG A 88 0.22 2.57 12.80
N THR A 89 1.19 1.68 13.00
CA THR A 89 2.15 1.27 11.98
C THR A 89 2.31 -0.23 11.98
N PHE A 90 2.29 -0.83 10.79
CA PHE A 90 2.53 -2.24 10.56
C PHE A 90 3.71 -2.38 9.61
N ILE A 91 4.69 -3.19 9.99
CA ILE A 91 5.85 -3.48 9.17
C ILE A 91 5.73 -4.93 8.73
N CYS A 92 5.59 -5.12 7.43
CA CYS A 92 5.68 -6.39 6.76
C CYS A 92 7.13 -6.64 6.37
N THR A 93 7.75 -7.64 6.99
CA THR A 93 8.95 -8.26 6.42
C THR A 93 8.56 -9.63 5.88
N PRO A 94 9.21 -10.14 4.82
CA PRO A 94 8.95 -11.49 4.31
C PRO A 94 9.08 -12.60 5.37
N THR A 95 9.75 -12.31 6.49
CA THR A 95 9.98 -13.21 7.61
C THR A 95 8.96 -13.11 8.75
N ASP A 96 8.17 -12.03 8.80
CA ASP A 96 7.16 -11.82 9.85
C ASP A 96 5.75 -12.04 9.29
N HIS A 97 5.14 -13.15 9.70
CA HIS A 97 3.86 -13.63 9.19
C HIS A 97 2.65 -13.09 9.98
N SER A 98 2.86 -12.22 10.97
CA SER A 98 1.81 -11.83 11.92
C SER A 98 0.73 -10.92 11.30
N VAL A 99 1.10 -10.03 10.39
CA VAL A 99 0.19 -9.06 9.74
C VAL A 99 0.15 -9.23 8.22
N CYS A 100 1.14 -9.90 7.64
CA CYS A 100 1.36 -9.91 6.20
C CYS A 100 1.53 -11.36 5.74
N THR A 101 0.68 -11.79 4.81
CA THR A 101 0.74 -13.14 4.27
C THR A 101 1.08 -13.05 2.79
N THR A 102 2.36 -13.15 2.47
CA THR A 102 2.82 -13.16 1.09
C THR A 102 2.38 -14.48 0.43
N SER A 103 1.47 -14.41 -0.56
CA SER A 103 1.12 -15.58 -1.37
C SER A 103 1.94 -15.56 -2.65
N ALA A 104 3.02 -16.35 -2.69
CA ALA A 104 3.87 -16.44 -3.87
C ALA A 104 3.20 -17.14 -5.06
N GLU A 105 2.11 -17.89 -4.84
CA GLU A 105 1.48 -18.73 -5.88
C GLU A 105 0.90 -17.93 -7.05
N ASN A 106 0.50 -16.67 -6.83
CA ASN A 106 -0.16 -15.84 -7.83
C ASN A 106 0.59 -14.56 -8.22
N ASN A 107 1.87 -14.41 -7.82
CA ASN A 107 2.58 -13.14 -8.00
C ASN A 107 1.79 -11.97 -7.38
N THR A 108 1.28 -12.17 -6.16
CA THR A 108 0.49 -11.17 -5.44
C THR A 108 0.86 -11.17 -3.97
N VAL A 109 1.26 -10.02 -3.46
CA VAL A 109 1.45 -9.86 -2.01
C VAL A 109 0.12 -9.44 -1.41
N MET A 110 -0.41 -10.25 -0.50
CA MET A 110 -1.62 -9.94 0.25
C MET A 110 -1.24 -9.49 1.65
N VAL A 111 -1.70 -8.32 2.05
CA VAL A 111 -1.56 -7.85 3.43
C VAL A 111 -2.92 -7.83 4.09
N ARG A 112 -3.00 -8.46 5.27
CA ARG A 112 -4.23 -8.55 6.05
C ARG A 112 -4.07 -7.73 7.32
N LEU A 113 -4.68 -6.56 7.32
CA LEU A 113 -4.73 -5.71 8.51
C LEU A 113 -5.51 -6.41 9.62
N PRO A 114 -5.07 -6.30 10.89
CA PRO A 114 -5.85 -6.73 12.04
C PRO A 114 -7.27 -6.16 12.04
N SER A 115 -8.22 -6.87 12.64
CA SER A 115 -9.64 -6.48 12.61
C SER A 115 -9.94 -5.14 13.29
N ASP A 116 -9.05 -4.67 14.15
CA ASP A 116 -9.07 -3.42 14.92
C ASP A 116 -8.09 -2.36 14.37
N ALA A 117 -7.43 -2.65 13.24
CA ALA A 117 -6.48 -1.72 12.63
C ALA A 117 -7.16 -0.46 12.08
N LEU A 118 -8.43 -0.57 11.65
CA LEU A 118 -9.24 0.54 11.18
C LEU A 118 -10.43 0.75 12.13
N PRO A 119 -10.80 2.01 12.43
CA PRO A 119 -12.00 2.30 13.20
C PRO A 119 -13.27 1.85 12.47
N GLY A 120 -14.32 1.56 13.23
CA GLY A 120 -15.62 1.15 12.67
C GLY A 120 -16.38 2.28 11.96
N SER A 121 -15.99 3.54 12.19
CA SER A 121 -16.48 4.72 11.49
C SER A 121 -15.50 5.89 11.64
N GLY A 122 -15.58 6.86 10.74
CA GLY A 122 -14.78 8.09 10.75
C GLY A 122 -13.78 8.17 9.59
N ASN A 123 -12.99 9.25 9.61
CA ASN A 123 -11.99 9.51 8.59
C ASN A 123 -10.66 8.86 8.98
N VAL A 124 -9.98 8.27 8.00
CA VAL A 124 -8.67 7.64 8.18
C VAL A 124 -7.82 7.91 6.96
N VAL A 125 -6.52 8.14 7.15
CA VAL A 125 -5.56 8.09 6.04
C VAL A 125 -4.63 6.90 6.20
N LEU A 126 -4.57 6.11 5.14
CA LEU A 126 -3.71 4.95 5.02
C LEU A 126 -2.57 5.29 4.05
N SER A 127 -1.34 5.19 4.53
CA SER A 127 -0.13 5.24 3.72
C SER A 127 0.45 3.84 3.60
N VAL A 128 0.79 3.43 2.39
CA VAL A 128 1.45 2.15 2.10
C VAL A 128 2.74 2.46 1.37
N SER A 129 3.88 2.02 1.89
CA SER A 129 5.20 2.26 1.30
C SER A 129 5.94 0.95 1.15
N ALA A 130 6.47 0.69 -0.04
CA ALA A 130 7.16 -0.55 -0.36
C ALA A 130 8.55 -0.26 -0.96
N GLU A 131 9.52 -1.06 -0.53
CA GLU A 131 10.87 -1.07 -1.06
C GLU A 131 11.18 -2.42 -1.68
N TYR A 132 11.84 -2.36 -2.84
CA TYR A 132 12.22 -3.50 -3.65
C TYR A 132 13.70 -3.44 -3.92
N LEU A 133 14.36 -4.60 -3.93
CA LEU A 133 15.75 -4.68 -4.34
C LEU A 133 15.89 -4.21 -5.79
N ALA A 134 16.76 -3.23 -6.02
CA ALA A 134 17.11 -2.82 -7.38
C ALA A 134 18.01 -3.89 -8.03
N GLU A 135 18.03 -3.95 -9.36
CA GLU A 135 18.89 -4.91 -10.07
C GLU A 135 20.36 -4.74 -9.67
N PRO A 136 21.11 -5.84 -9.48
CA PRO A 136 22.47 -5.72 -9.00
C PRO A 136 23.42 -4.95 -9.92
N GLU A 137 23.11 -4.91 -11.21
CA GLU A 137 23.89 -4.17 -12.21
C GLU A 137 23.72 -2.65 -12.09
N LEU A 138 22.68 -2.20 -11.36
CA LEU A 138 22.41 -0.79 -11.03
C LEU A 138 23.08 -0.34 -9.73
N HIS A 139 23.72 -1.26 -8.99
CA HIS A 139 24.27 -1.03 -7.63
C HIS A 139 25.30 0.10 -7.51
N ALA A 140 25.82 0.67 -8.59
CA ALA A 140 26.70 1.85 -8.52
C ALA A 140 25.93 3.16 -8.23
N GLU A 141 24.64 3.23 -8.53
CA GLU A 141 23.86 4.48 -8.42
C GLU A 141 22.66 4.37 -7.47
N ARG A 142 22.11 3.17 -7.24
CA ARG A 142 20.89 3.01 -6.44
C ARG A 142 20.74 1.60 -5.85
N PHE A 143 20.38 1.51 -4.57
CA PHE A 143 20.24 0.24 -3.85
C PHE A 143 18.80 -0.29 -3.78
N VAL A 144 17.80 0.60 -3.89
CA VAL A 144 16.38 0.24 -3.74
C VAL A 144 15.50 0.98 -4.74
N ASN A 145 14.47 0.28 -5.20
CA ASN A 145 13.32 0.83 -5.89
C ASN A 145 12.21 1.08 -4.86
N THR A 146 11.50 2.20 -4.99
CA THR A 146 10.49 2.60 -4.00
C THR A 146 9.19 2.97 -4.68
N VAL A 147 8.09 2.66 -4.01
CA VAL A 147 6.74 3.07 -4.40
C VAL A 147 5.91 3.31 -3.14
N SER A 148 5.09 4.35 -3.15
CA SER A 148 4.14 4.61 -2.08
C SER A 148 2.75 4.94 -2.60
N TRP A 149 1.75 4.68 -1.77
CA TRP A 149 0.35 5.01 -2.00
C TRP A 149 -0.21 5.70 -0.78
N VAL A 150 -1.08 6.68 -1.01
CA VAL A 150 -1.84 7.36 0.04
C VAL A 150 -3.32 7.18 -0.29
N LEU A 151 -4.11 6.84 0.72
CA LEU A 151 -5.54 6.65 0.62
C LEU A 151 -6.20 7.43 1.75
N ALA A 152 -7.17 8.28 1.41
CA ALA A 152 -8.04 8.89 2.41
C ALA A 152 -9.39 8.15 2.40
N LEU A 153 -9.75 7.56 3.52
CA LEU A 153 -10.95 6.76 3.74
C LEU A 153 -11.95 7.58 4.56
N ASP A 154 -13.20 7.61 4.11
CA ASP A 154 -14.34 8.03 4.94
C ASP A 154 -15.20 6.80 5.23
N ILE A 155 -15.03 6.23 6.43
CA ILE A 155 -15.68 4.99 6.86
C ILE A 155 -17.03 5.36 7.48
N THR A 156 -18.10 4.98 6.80
CA THR A 156 -19.45 5.19 7.30
C THR A 156 -20.03 3.88 7.82
N GLN A 157 -20.65 3.92 9.00
CA GLN A 157 -21.34 2.76 9.54
C GLN A 157 -22.48 2.38 8.59
N GLU A 158 -22.62 1.10 8.24
CA GLU A 158 -23.83 0.63 7.57
C GLU A 158 -25.02 0.99 8.45
N ALA A 159 -25.98 1.74 7.90
CA ALA A 159 -27.24 1.95 8.56
C ALA A 159 -27.85 0.57 8.80
N GLN A 160 -27.91 0.13 10.06
CA GLN A 160 -28.70 -1.02 10.43
C GLN A 160 -30.13 -0.71 10.01
N MET A 161 -30.55 -1.27 8.88
CA MET A 161 -31.95 -1.30 8.49
C MET A 161 -32.61 -2.20 9.55
N LYS A 162 -33.24 -1.56 10.54
CA LYS A 162 -34.20 -2.22 11.41
C LYS A 162 -35.26 -2.83 10.48
N GLU A 163 -35.18 -4.13 10.23
CA GLU A 163 -36.36 -4.93 9.95
C GLU A 163 -37.24 -4.83 11.20
N CYS A 164 -38.17 -3.88 11.18
CA CYS A 164 -39.41 -4.03 11.90
C CYS A 164 -40.31 -4.87 11.01
N ASP A 165 -40.44 -6.16 11.32
CA ASP A 165 -41.70 -6.92 11.24
C ASP A 165 -41.56 -8.24 12.03
#